data_AF-A0A956PS78-F1
#
_entry.id   AF-A0A956PS78-F1
#
_cell.length_a   1.000
_cell.length_b   1.000
_cell.length_c   1.000
_cell.angle_alpha   90.00
_cell.angle_beta   90.00
_cell.angle_gamma   90.00
#
_symmetry.space_group_name_H-M   'P 1'
#
loop_
_entity.id
_entity.type
_entity.pdbx_description
1 polymer ?
#
loop_
_entity_poly.entity_id
_entity_poly.type
_entity_poly.pdbx_seq_one_letter_code
_entity_poly.pdbx_strand_id
1 'polypeptide(L)'
;MNIQQRKQHAVLGAFVADAATLGFHWLYDAERLAEIAAGKPEFHTPNPADYQGVAGYFAAEDKKAGDLSHYGVQLECALRSLAEKGTWDRFHYQSIFSQTFERGGSFRGYI
;
A
#
# COMPACT_ATOMS: atom_id res chain seq x y z
N MET A 1 -17.10 18.09 -11.25
CA MET A 1 -16.87 17.25 -10.06
C MET A 1 -17.09 18.07 -8.81
N ASN A 2 -18.05 17.68 -7.98
CA ASN A 2 -18.39 18.38 -6.72
C ASN A 2 -17.38 18.02 -5.60
N ILE A 3 -17.48 18.70 -4.45
CA ILE A 3 -16.54 18.48 -3.33
C ILE A 3 -16.62 17.06 -2.76
N GLN A 4 -17.81 16.46 -2.74
CA GLN A 4 -17.99 15.10 -2.22
C GLN A 4 -17.30 14.07 -3.11
N GLN A 5 -17.46 14.20 -4.44
CA GLN A 5 -16.78 13.36 -5.42
C GLN A 5 -15.26 13.53 -5.32
N ARG A 6 -14.75 14.76 -5.13
CA ARG A 6 -13.31 15.00 -4.92
C ARG A 6 -12.77 14.26 -3.70
N LYS A 7 -13.50 14.31 -2.58
CA LYS A 7 -13.12 13.58 -1.34
C LYS A 7 -13.10 12.06 -1.57
N GLN A 8 -14.13 11.52 -2.20
CA GLN A 8 -14.22 10.09 -2.51
C GLN A 8 -13.09 9.65 -3.45
N HIS A 9 -12.83 10.40 -4.52
CA HIS A 9 -11.78 10.08 -5.47
C HIS A 9 -10.37 10.22 -4.87
N ALA A 10 -10.16 11.15 -3.93
CA ALA A 10 -8.88 11.25 -3.24
C ALA A 10 -8.57 9.98 -2.42
N VAL A 11 -9.57 9.45 -1.70
CA VAL A 11 -9.41 8.21 -0.92
C VAL A 11 -9.27 7.00 -1.84
N LEU A 12 -10.16 6.85 -2.83
CA LEU A 12 -10.10 5.72 -3.76
C LEU A 12 -8.82 5.73 -4.58
N GLY A 13 -8.40 6.90 -5.06
CA GLY A 13 -7.15 7.05 -5.81
C GLY A 13 -5.92 6.67 -5.00
N ALA A 14 -5.88 6.99 -3.70
CA ALA A 14 -4.78 6.58 -2.83
C ALA A 14 -4.70 5.05 -2.68
N PHE A 15 -5.83 4.38 -2.45
CA PHE A 15 -5.85 2.91 -2.38
C PHE A 15 -5.52 2.24 -3.72
N VAL A 16 -6.04 2.76 -4.82
CA VAL A 16 -5.75 2.24 -6.17
C VAL A 16 -4.27 2.41 -6.49
N ALA A 17 -3.66 3.56 -6.17
CA ALA A 17 -2.24 3.79 -6.39
C ALA A 17 -1.36 2.87 -5.54
N ASP A 18 -1.67 2.69 -4.27
CA ASP A 18 -0.94 1.76 -3.40
C ASP A 18 -1.00 0.32 -3.95
N ALA A 19 -2.21 -0.17 -4.25
CA ALA A 19 -2.42 -1.51 -4.80
C ALA A 19 -1.78 -1.71 -6.18
N ALA A 20 -1.80 -0.68 -7.03
CA ALA A 20 -1.20 -0.71 -8.36
C ALA A 20 0.33 -0.75 -8.33
N THR A 21 0.96 -0.16 -7.30
CA THR A 21 2.42 -0.03 -7.22
C THR A 21 3.09 -1.15 -6.40
N LEU A 22 2.32 -1.98 -5.69
CA LEU A 22 2.83 -3.04 -4.82
C LEU A 22 3.84 -3.99 -5.49
N GLY A 23 3.61 -4.39 -6.74
CA GLY A 23 4.48 -5.34 -7.46
C GLY A 23 5.94 -4.88 -7.56
N PHE A 24 6.14 -3.57 -7.67
CA PHE A 24 7.44 -2.93 -7.79
C PHE A 24 7.84 -2.15 -6.53
N HIS A 25 7.20 -2.43 -5.41
CA HIS A 25 7.47 -1.75 -4.16
C HIS A 25 8.94 -1.92 -3.74
N TRP A 26 9.65 -0.79 -3.59
CA TRP A 26 11.09 -0.74 -3.29
C TRP A 26 12.03 -1.29 -4.36
N LEU A 27 11.60 -1.33 -5.62
CA LEU A 27 12.51 -1.43 -6.76
C LEU A 27 12.96 -0.01 -7.18
N TYR A 28 14.26 0.29 -7.04
CA TYR A 28 14.79 1.64 -7.27
C TYR A 28 15.53 1.78 -8.61
N ASP A 29 15.69 0.69 -9.34
CA ASP A 29 16.34 0.68 -10.64
C ASP A 29 15.33 0.99 -11.76
N ALA A 30 15.42 2.19 -12.32
CA ALA A 30 14.49 2.69 -13.33
C ALA A 30 14.64 1.98 -14.69
N GLU A 31 15.85 1.58 -15.07
CA GLU A 31 16.09 0.85 -16.32
C GLU A 31 15.48 -0.55 -16.23
N ARG A 32 15.70 -1.22 -15.09
CA ARG A 32 15.07 -2.51 -14.79
C ARG A 32 13.56 -2.43 -14.79
N LEU A 33 12.99 -1.42 -14.13
CA LEU A 33 11.54 -1.17 -14.11
C LEU A 33 10.98 -1.00 -15.53
N ALA A 34 11.64 -0.20 -16.36
CA ALA A 34 11.20 0.04 -17.74
C ALA A 34 11.23 -1.25 -18.59
N GLU A 35 12.25 -2.08 -18.41
CA GLU A 35 12.39 -3.39 -19.07
C GLU A 35 11.24 -4.33 -18.68
N ILE A 36 11.04 -4.57 -17.38
CA ILE A 36 10.12 -5.60 -16.90
C ILE A 36 8.65 -5.17 -16.92
N ALA A 37 8.36 -3.88 -16.74
CA ALA A 37 6.99 -3.36 -16.80
C ALA A 37 6.42 -3.41 -18.22
N ALA A 38 7.27 -3.39 -19.26
CA ALA A 38 6.86 -3.39 -20.66
C ALA A 38 5.74 -2.36 -20.99
N GLY A 39 5.80 -1.19 -20.35
CA GLY A 39 4.81 -0.11 -20.50
C GLY A 39 3.50 -0.28 -19.72
N LYS A 40 3.37 -1.30 -18.87
CA LYS A 40 2.21 -1.56 -17.99
C LYS A 40 2.67 -1.85 -16.55
N PRO A 41 3.17 -0.83 -15.82
CA PRO A 41 3.74 -1.04 -14.51
C PRO A 41 2.70 -1.33 -13.41
N GLU A 42 1.46 -0.94 -13.63
CA GLU A 42 0.37 -1.10 -12.67
C GLU A 42 -0.02 -2.57 -12.46
N PHE A 43 -0.30 -2.93 -11.20
CA PHE A 43 -0.78 -4.25 -10.80
C PHE A 43 0.14 -5.39 -11.27
N HIS A 44 1.43 -5.12 -11.40
CA HIS A 44 2.43 -6.15 -11.65
C HIS A 44 2.42 -7.17 -10.51
N THR A 45 2.52 -8.46 -10.84
CA THR A 45 2.59 -9.52 -9.84
C THR A 45 3.92 -9.43 -9.09
N PRO A 46 3.93 -9.30 -7.75
CA PRO A 46 5.18 -9.28 -6.99
C PRO A 46 6.06 -10.49 -7.32
N ASN A 47 7.31 -10.24 -7.69
CA ASN A 47 8.24 -11.29 -8.13
C ASN A 47 9.67 -11.00 -7.61
N PRO A 48 10.28 -11.88 -6.81
CA PRO A 48 11.63 -11.67 -6.30
C PRO A 48 12.70 -11.65 -7.40
N ALA A 49 12.45 -12.28 -8.56
CA ALA A 49 13.39 -12.26 -9.69
C ALA A 49 13.57 -10.86 -10.30
N ASP A 50 12.62 -9.95 -10.08
CA ASP A 50 12.68 -8.59 -10.61
C ASP A 50 13.77 -7.75 -9.91
N TYR A 51 14.13 -8.14 -8.68
CA TYR A 51 15.08 -7.44 -7.80
C TYR A 51 16.50 -8.02 -7.86
N GLN A 52 16.74 -9.06 -8.67
CA GLN A 52 18.04 -9.72 -8.74
C GLN A 52 19.10 -8.82 -9.38
N GLY A 53 20.19 -8.58 -8.66
CA GLY A 53 21.37 -7.86 -9.19
C GLY A 53 21.17 -6.36 -9.39
N VAL A 54 20.08 -5.79 -8.88
CA VAL A 54 19.72 -4.37 -9.03
C VAL A 54 19.44 -3.72 -7.67
N ALA A 55 19.32 -2.40 -7.64
CA ALA A 55 18.99 -1.67 -6.42
C ALA A 55 17.51 -1.88 -6.04
N GLY A 56 17.26 -2.62 -4.96
CA GLY A 56 15.93 -2.78 -4.39
C GLY A 56 15.86 -3.83 -3.31
N TYR A 57 14.69 -3.98 -2.70
CA TYR A 57 14.40 -5.03 -1.72
C TYR A 57 13.01 -5.61 -1.95
N PHE A 58 12.94 -6.94 -2.09
CA PHE A 58 11.67 -7.64 -2.20
C PHE A 58 11.10 -7.89 -0.80
N ALA A 59 9.89 -7.39 -0.54
CA ALA A 59 9.22 -7.45 0.76
C ALA A 59 7.75 -7.88 0.68
N ALA A 60 7.39 -8.50 -0.45
CA ALA A 60 6.01 -8.78 -0.86
C ALA A 60 5.77 -10.30 -1.02
N GLU A 61 6.49 -11.15 -0.27
CA GLU A 61 6.46 -12.61 -0.36
C GLU A 61 5.04 -13.20 -0.26
N ASP A 62 4.23 -12.68 0.66
CA ASP A 62 2.86 -13.15 0.94
C ASP A 62 1.78 -12.29 0.25
N LYS A 63 2.16 -11.46 -0.73
CA LYS A 63 1.26 -10.52 -1.40
C LYS A 63 0.98 -10.94 -2.84
N LYS A 64 -0.15 -10.50 -3.36
CA LYS A 64 -0.51 -10.61 -4.78
C LYS A 64 -0.79 -9.23 -5.38
N ALA A 65 -0.83 -9.16 -6.70
CA ALA A 65 -1.25 -7.96 -7.42
C ALA A 65 -2.61 -7.46 -6.90
N GLY A 66 -2.68 -6.18 -6.55
CA GLY A 66 -3.88 -5.55 -6.01
C GLY A 66 -4.03 -5.60 -4.48
N ASP A 67 -3.16 -6.31 -3.77
CA ASP A 67 -3.10 -6.20 -2.30
C ASP A 67 -2.54 -4.82 -1.89
N LEU A 68 -2.82 -4.42 -0.64
CA LEU A 68 -2.25 -3.21 -0.06
C LEU A 68 -0.85 -3.46 0.52
N SER A 69 0.00 -2.44 0.38
CA SER A 69 1.24 -2.31 1.15
C SER A 69 0.93 -1.83 2.57
N HIS A 70 1.96 -1.65 3.42
CA HIS A 70 1.76 -1.06 4.74
C HIS A 70 1.24 0.39 4.67
N TYR A 71 1.53 1.14 3.60
CA TYR A 71 1.02 2.50 3.39
C TYR A 71 -0.50 2.50 3.20
N GLY A 72 -1.02 1.61 2.36
CA GLY A 72 -2.46 1.42 2.16
C GLY A 72 -3.16 0.95 3.45
N VAL A 73 -2.58 -0.01 4.17
CA VAL A 73 -3.14 -0.50 5.44
C VAL A 73 -3.12 0.58 6.53
N GLN A 74 -2.12 1.46 6.55
CA GLN A 74 -2.10 2.62 7.45
C GLN A 74 -3.23 3.61 7.14
N LEU A 75 -3.50 3.88 5.85
CA LEU A 75 -4.64 4.70 5.44
C LEU A 75 -5.97 4.05 5.87
N GLU A 76 -6.09 2.72 5.72
CA GLU A 76 -7.26 1.96 6.21
C GLU A 76 -7.46 2.15 7.72
N CYS A 77 -6.40 2.06 8.52
CA CYS A 77 -6.46 2.30 9.97
C CYS A 77 -7.01 3.70 10.30
N ALA A 78 -6.54 4.73 9.59
CA ALA A 78 -7.00 6.11 9.77
C ALA A 78 -8.49 6.27 9.40
N LEU A 79 -8.91 5.66 8.28
CA LEU A 79 -10.31 5.73 7.82
C LEU A 79 -11.26 4.96 8.72
N ARG A 80 -10.86 3.79 9.24
CA ARG A 80 -11.63 3.04 10.25
C ARG A 80 -11.85 3.88 11.50
N SER A 81 -10.80 4.54 11.99
CA SER A 81 -10.93 5.44 13.14
C SER A 81 -11.91 6.58 12.88
N LEU A 82 -11.81 7.24 11.71
CA LEU A 82 -12.72 8.32 11.33
C LEU A 82 -14.17 7.85 11.17
N ALA A 83 -14.38 6.67 10.57
CA ALA A 83 -15.71 6.10 10.37
C ALA A 83 -16.38 5.75 11.72
N GLU A 84 -15.62 5.19 12.67
CA GLU A 84 -16.14 4.79 13.98
C GLU A 84 -16.36 5.98 14.92
N LYS A 85 -15.54 7.04 14.83
CA LYS A 85 -15.62 8.21 15.73
C LYS A 85 -16.40 9.38 15.15
N GLY A 86 -16.60 9.44 13.84
CA GLY A 86 -17.22 10.57 13.14
C GLY A 86 -16.36 11.85 13.11
N THR A 87 -15.22 11.85 13.80
CA THR A 87 -14.23 12.92 13.86
C THR A 87 -12.84 12.31 14.03
N TRP A 88 -11.79 13.11 13.84
CA TRP A 88 -10.43 12.65 14.09
C TRP A 88 -10.19 12.45 15.59
N ASP A 89 -9.85 11.23 15.96
CA ASP A 89 -9.43 10.85 17.32
C ASP A 89 -8.06 10.15 17.22
N ARG A 90 -7.04 10.85 17.71
CA ARG A 90 -5.65 10.35 17.65
C ARG A 90 -5.45 9.05 18.43
N PHE A 91 -6.09 8.91 19.58
CA PHE A 91 -5.85 7.78 20.48
C PHE A 91 -6.55 6.54 19.96
N HIS A 92 -7.73 6.73 19.37
CA HIS A 92 -8.42 5.66 18.68
C HIS A 92 -7.67 5.17 17.45
N TYR A 93 -7.18 6.09 16.61
CA TYR A 93 -6.32 5.73 15.47
C TYR A 93 -5.07 4.97 15.93
N GLN A 94 -4.37 5.45 16.95
CA GLN A 94 -3.19 4.77 17.51
C GLN A 94 -3.53 3.36 17.99
N SER A 95 -4.68 3.17 18.65
CA SER A 95 -5.13 1.86 19.08
C SER A 95 -5.35 0.90 17.89
N ILE A 96 -6.02 1.35 16.83
CA ILE A 96 -6.23 0.55 15.61
C ILE A 96 -4.88 0.25 14.94
N PHE A 97 -3.99 1.23 14.84
CA PHE A 97 -2.67 1.07 14.26
C PHE A 97 -1.85 0.01 15.02
N SER A 98 -1.79 0.11 16.36
CA SER A 98 -1.11 -0.87 17.21
C SER A 98 -1.71 -2.27 17.04
N GLN A 99 -3.04 -2.41 17.09
CA GLN A 99 -3.71 -3.70 16.85
C GLN A 99 -3.45 -4.28 15.46
N THR A 100 -3.12 -3.44 14.47
CA THR A 100 -2.86 -3.87 13.10
C THR A 100 -1.41 -4.29 12.91
N PHE A 101 -0.46 -3.52 13.44
CA PHE A 101 0.97 -3.64 13.10
C PHE A 101 1.88 -4.15 14.23
N GLU A 102 1.43 -4.17 15.48
CA GLU A 102 2.24 -4.74 16.58
C GLU A 102 2.25 -6.27 16.55
N ARG A 103 3.03 -6.86 17.48
CA ARG A 103 3.12 -8.32 17.62
C ARG A 103 1.74 -8.93 17.83
N GLY A 104 1.38 -9.86 16.95
CA GLY A 104 0.06 -10.52 16.98
C GLY A 104 -1.05 -9.73 16.27
N GLY A 105 -0.72 -8.61 15.63
CA GLY A 105 -1.64 -7.85 14.81
C GLY A 105 -2.03 -8.55 13.51
N SER A 106 -2.99 -7.94 12.79
CA SER A 106 -3.54 -8.51 11.56
C SER A 106 -2.63 -8.36 10.34
N PHE A 107 -1.72 -7.38 10.32
CA PHE A 107 -0.82 -7.17 9.20
C PHE A 107 0.34 -8.17 9.23
N ARG A 108 0.61 -8.76 8.07
CA ARG A 108 1.79 -9.60 7.81
C ARG A 108 2.55 -9.01 6.63
N GLY A 109 3.82 -8.71 6.85
CA GLY A 109 4.69 -8.09 5.87
C GLY A 109 5.74 -7.20 6.53
N TYR A 110 6.56 -6.58 5.70
CA TYR A 110 7.58 -5.63 6.13
C TYR A 110 7.01 -4.21 6.26
N ILE A 111 7.46 -3.47 7.27
CA ILE A 111 7.17 -2.03 7.52
C ILE A 111 8.50 -1.31 7.73
#